data_AF-A0A9R0VE63-F1
#
_entry.id   AF-A0A9R0VE63-F1
#
_cell.length_a   1.000
_cell.length_b   1.000
_cell.length_c   1.000
_cell.angle_alpha   90.00
_cell.angle_beta   90.00
_cell.angle_gamma   90.00
#
_symmetry.space_group_name_H-M   'P 1'
#
loop_
_entity.id
_entity.type
_entity.pdbx_description
1 polymer ?
#
loop_
_entity_poly.entity_id
_entity_poly.type
_entity_poly.pdbx_seq_one_letter_code
_entity_poly.pdbx_strand_id
1 'polypeptide(L)'
;MVSVATSLAMVLIVVVAMSYGLLAAHADINFIARACKKTNNFALCMAVLRANPKSAQASTEHDLASIALQIATNTTRKNAAAICDLDYKHHGTPEAPVWHVCVKAHVLAAADLIAGAGPSFNVGDYADVLKIVSEAKGAGDTCENAFKAIHKTSPVTDMDRQTTEHCGLAGDLIRLLLTK
;
A
#
# COMPACT_ATOMS: atom_id res chain seq x y z
N MET A 1 -43.57 11.08 -30.18
CA MET A 1 -43.99 9.89 -29.41
C MET A 1 -42.86 8.88 -29.49
N VAL A 2 -42.12 8.66 -28.39
CA VAL A 2 -41.15 7.57 -28.32
C VAL A 2 -41.95 6.27 -28.36
N SER A 3 -41.66 5.40 -29.34
CA SER A 3 -42.36 4.12 -29.46
C SER A 3 -42.08 3.26 -28.24
N VAL A 4 -43.06 2.50 -27.76
CA VAL A 4 -42.90 1.57 -26.63
C VAL A 4 -41.72 0.61 -26.87
N ALA A 5 -41.45 0.26 -28.14
CA ALA A 5 -40.31 -0.57 -28.54
C ALA A 5 -38.95 0.10 -28.28
N THR A 6 -38.81 1.41 -28.52
CA THR A 6 -37.55 2.14 -28.25
C THR A 6 -37.32 2.34 -26.75
N SER A 7 -38.38 2.51 -25.96
CA SER A 7 -38.29 2.53 -24.49
C SER A 7 -37.87 1.17 -23.91
N LEU A 8 -38.42 0.06 -24.41
CA LEU A 8 -38.03 -1.29 -23.98
C LEU A 8 -36.58 -1.64 -24.34
N ALA A 9 -36.12 -1.26 -25.54
CA ALA A 9 -34.73 -1.48 -25.96
C ALA A 9 -33.73 -0.73 -25.06
N MET A 10 -34.03 0.52 -24.68
CA MET A 10 -33.19 1.29 -23.76
C MET A 10 -33.13 0.67 -22.36
N VAL A 11 -34.26 0.20 -21.83
CA VAL A 11 -34.30 -0.49 -20.51
C VAL A 11 -33.47 -1.77 -20.54
N LEU A 12 -33.58 -2.58 -21.61
CA LEU A 12 -32.79 -3.80 -21.75
C LEU A 12 -31.29 -3.50 -21.83
N ILE A 13 -30.88 -2.46 -22.56
CA ILE A 13 -29.47 -2.03 -22.63
C ILE A 13 -28.94 -1.64 -21.24
N VAL A 14 -29.72 -0.89 -20.45
CA VAL A 14 -29.33 -0.49 -19.09
C VAL A 14 -29.22 -1.70 -18.16
N VAL A 15 -30.18 -2.63 -18.21
CA VAL A 15 -30.16 -3.87 -17.40
C VAL A 15 -28.95 -4.73 -17.75
N VAL A 16 -28.65 -4.86 -19.05
CA VAL A 16 -27.50 -5.61 -19.53
C VAL A 16 -26.19 -4.95 -19.07
N ALA A 17 -26.03 -3.63 -19.24
CA ALA A 17 -24.86 -2.90 -18.76
C ALA A 17 -24.65 -3.01 -17.24
N MET A 18 -25.74 -2.95 -16.45
CA MET A 18 -25.69 -3.15 -15.00
C MET A 18 -25.28 -4.59 -14.63
N SER A 19 -25.79 -5.59 -15.34
CA SER A 19 -25.48 -7.00 -15.07
C SER A 19 -24.01 -7.34 -15.36
N TYR A 20 -23.44 -6.80 -16.44
CA TYR A 20 -22.01 -6.94 -16.74
C TYR A 20 -21.12 -6.24 -15.69
N GLY A 21 -21.52 -5.05 -15.24
CA GLY A 21 -20.80 -4.33 -14.18
C GLY A 21 -20.76 -5.10 -12.86
N LEU A 22 -21.86 -5.75 -12.47
CA LEU A 22 -21.89 -6.62 -11.28
C LEU A 22 -20.96 -7.83 -11.44
N LEU A 23 -20.98 -8.51 -12.59
CA LEU A 23 -20.17 -9.72 -12.80
C LEU A 23 -18.66 -9.44 -12.77
N ALA A 24 -18.23 -8.33 -13.38
CA ALA A 24 -16.84 -7.88 -13.33
C ALA A 24 -16.40 -7.61 -11.89
N ALA A 25 -17.16 -6.81 -11.14
CA ALA A 25 -16.84 -6.51 -9.74
C ALA A 25 -16.73 -7.76 -8.85
N HIS A 26 -17.56 -8.78 -9.08
CA HIS A 26 -17.49 -10.05 -8.34
C HIS A 26 -16.25 -10.88 -8.73
N ALA A 27 -15.86 -10.89 -10.00
CA ALA A 27 -14.65 -11.55 -10.46
C ALA A 27 -13.40 -10.92 -9.83
N ASP A 28 -13.37 -9.58 -9.74
CA ASP A 28 -12.27 -8.81 -9.15
C ASP A 28 -12.15 -9.07 -7.65
N ILE A 29 -13.27 -9.06 -6.92
CA ILE A 29 -13.29 -9.37 -5.47
C ILE A 29 -12.79 -10.80 -5.22
N ASN A 30 -13.21 -11.76 -6.03
CA ASN A 30 -12.78 -13.15 -5.88
C ASN A 30 -11.29 -13.31 -6.20
N PHE A 31 -10.78 -12.58 -7.18
CA PHE A 31 -9.36 -12.58 -7.51
C PHE A 31 -8.50 -12.00 -6.38
N ILE A 32 -8.84 -10.81 -5.89
CA ILE A 32 -8.18 -10.17 -4.74
C ILE A 32 -8.19 -11.10 -3.52
N ALA A 33 -9.35 -11.71 -3.21
CA ALA A 33 -9.46 -12.61 -2.07
C ALA A 33 -8.56 -13.85 -2.20
N ARG A 34 -8.40 -14.41 -3.41
CA ARG A 34 -7.47 -15.53 -3.63
C ARG A 34 -6.02 -15.12 -3.43
N ALA A 35 -5.61 -13.95 -3.91
CA ALA A 35 -4.27 -13.43 -3.68
C ALA A 35 -4.03 -13.15 -2.18
N CYS A 36 -4.98 -12.49 -1.50
CA CYS A 36 -4.89 -12.18 -0.08
C CYS A 36 -4.84 -13.41 0.84
N LYS A 37 -5.37 -14.56 0.42
CA LYS A 37 -5.24 -15.81 1.19
C LYS A 37 -3.80 -16.33 1.26
N LYS A 38 -2.93 -15.87 0.36
CA LYS A 38 -1.51 -16.23 0.32
C LYS A 38 -0.62 -15.23 1.08
N THR A 39 -1.18 -14.18 1.67
CA THR A 39 -0.44 -13.21 2.48
C THR A 39 -0.48 -13.57 3.96
N ASN A 40 0.41 -12.99 4.74
CA ASN A 40 0.47 -13.21 6.20
C ASN A 40 -0.69 -12.54 6.95
N ASN A 41 -1.40 -11.60 6.32
CA ASN A 41 -2.55 -10.92 6.91
C ASN A 41 -3.65 -10.70 5.87
N PHE A 42 -4.58 -11.66 5.81
CA PHE A 42 -5.72 -11.62 4.90
C PHE A 42 -6.58 -10.37 5.10
N ALA A 43 -6.90 -10.02 6.34
CA ALA A 43 -7.80 -8.90 6.65
C ALA A 43 -7.20 -7.56 6.20
N LEU A 44 -5.91 -7.33 6.51
CA LEU A 44 -5.18 -6.15 6.07
C LEU A 44 -5.10 -6.09 4.54
N CYS A 45 -4.74 -7.20 3.88
CA CYS A 45 -4.67 -7.26 2.42
C CYS A 45 -6.00 -6.88 1.77
N MET A 46 -7.11 -7.45 2.26
CA MET A 46 -8.44 -7.13 1.76
C MET A 46 -8.81 -5.66 1.99
N ALA A 47 -8.51 -5.12 3.16
CA ALA A 47 -8.81 -3.72 3.49
C ALA A 47 -8.02 -2.75 2.60
N VAL A 48 -6.72 -2.96 2.48
CA VAL A 48 -5.82 -2.08 1.71
C VAL A 48 -6.13 -2.11 0.22
N LEU A 49 -6.28 -3.30 -0.37
CA LEU A 49 -6.54 -3.42 -1.81
C LEU A 49 -7.95 -2.95 -2.17
N ARG A 50 -8.98 -3.23 -1.37
CA ARG A 50 -10.35 -2.74 -1.66
C ARG A 50 -10.47 -1.23 -1.55
N ALA A 51 -9.68 -0.59 -0.68
CA ALA A 51 -9.65 0.86 -0.57
C ALA A 51 -8.99 1.53 -1.78
N ASN A 52 -8.24 0.80 -2.60
CA ASN A 52 -7.59 1.33 -3.80
C ASN A 52 -8.42 1.00 -5.06
N PRO A 53 -9.01 1.99 -5.75
CA PRO A 53 -9.83 1.74 -6.93
C PRO A 53 -9.06 1.08 -8.09
N LYS A 54 -7.73 1.22 -8.15
CA LYS A 54 -6.91 0.54 -9.17
C LYS A 54 -6.89 -0.98 -8.98
N SER A 55 -7.10 -1.48 -7.77
CA SER A 55 -7.12 -2.92 -7.49
C SER A 55 -8.30 -3.63 -8.15
N ALA A 56 -9.40 -2.92 -8.46
CA ALA A 56 -10.51 -3.49 -9.22
C ALA A 56 -10.13 -3.82 -10.67
N GLN A 57 -9.07 -3.22 -11.22
CA GLN A 57 -8.62 -3.47 -12.59
C GLN A 57 -7.50 -4.51 -12.66
N ALA A 58 -7.07 -5.04 -11.52
CA ALA A 58 -5.97 -6.00 -11.46
C ALA A 58 -6.43 -7.37 -11.98
N SER A 59 -5.73 -7.88 -12.98
CA SER A 59 -6.03 -9.16 -13.63
C SER A 59 -4.99 -10.24 -13.31
N THR A 60 -3.82 -9.83 -12.82
CA THR A 60 -2.70 -10.72 -12.51
C THR A 60 -2.14 -10.47 -11.11
N GLU A 61 -1.42 -11.45 -10.56
CA GLU A 61 -0.69 -11.28 -9.29
C GLU A 61 0.37 -10.17 -9.41
N HIS A 62 0.92 -9.98 -10.62
CA HIS A 62 1.84 -8.89 -10.93
C HIS A 62 1.16 -7.53 -10.78
N ASP A 63 -0.07 -7.36 -11.27
CA ASP A 63 -0.85 -6.13 -11.10
C ASP A 63 -1.08 -5.82 -9.62
N LEU A 64 -1.49 -6.83 -8.83
CA LEU A 64 -1.72 -6.67 -7.39
C LEU A 64 -0.43 -6.33 -6.63
N ALA A 65 0.68 -6.98 -6.97
CA ALA A 65 1.98 -6.68 -6.37
C ALA A 65 2.45 -5.25 -6.72
N SER A 66 2.28 -4.83 -7.98
CA SER A 66 2.60 -3.46 -8.41
C SER A 66 1.76 -2.42 -7.68
N ILE A 67 0.45 -2.67 -7.53
CA ILE A 67 -0.46 -1.78 -6.80
C ILE A 67 -0.08 -1.73 -5.31
N ALA A 68 0.21 -2.85 -4.69
CA ALA A 68 0.63 -2.89 -3.28
C ALA A 68 1.95 -2.15 -3.07
N LEU A 69 2.93 -2.31 -3.97
CA LEU A 69 4.17 -1.54 -3.93
C LEU A 69 3.90 -0.03 -4.05
N GLN A 70 3.03 0.39 -4.98
CA GLN A 70 2.64 1.81 -5.09
C GLN A 70 1.95 2.34 -3.82
N ILE A 71 1.11 1.53 -3.17
CA ILE A 71 0.46 1.90 -1.90
C ILE A 71 1.51 2.08 -0.80
N ALA A 72 2.46 1.13 -0.67
CA ALA A 72 3.56 1.22 0.28
C ALA A 72 4.39 2.49 0.04
N THR A 73 4.86 2.72 -1.19
CA THR A 73 5.64 3.91 -1.56
C THR A 73 4.91 5.21 -1.24
N ASN A 74 3.62 5.31 -1.59
CA ASN A 74 2.84 6.52 -1.31
C ASN A 74 2.60 6.74 0.18
N THR A 75 2.38 5.67 0.94
CA THR A 75 2.19 5.71 2.39
C THR A 75 3.46 6.17 3.07
N THR A 76 4.59 5.52 2.79
CA THR A 76 5.88 5.86 3.37
C THR A 76 6.28 7.29 3.03
N ARG A 77 6.09 7.73 1.78
CA ARG A 77 6.36 9.12 1.37
C ARG A 77 5.48 10.13 2.11
N LYS A 78 4.18 9.84 2.27
CA LYS A 78 3.26 10.71 3.01
C LYS A 78 3.65 10.79 4.49
N ASN A 79 3.96 9.66 5.10
CA ASN A 79 4.35 9.57 6.51
C ASN A 79 5.69 10.27 6.74
N ALA A 80 6.68 10.08 5.85
CA ALA A 80 7.94 10.80 5.90
C ALA A 80 7.74 12.32 5.89
N ALA A 81 6.90 12.85 5.00
CA ALA A 81 6.60 14.27 4.95
C ALA A 81 5.95 14.77 6.26
N ALA A 82 4.95 14.05 6.77
CA ALA A 82 4.29 14.41 8.04
C ALA A 82 5.26 14.37 9.24
N ILE A 83 6.17 13.39 9.27
CA ILE A 83 7.19 13.26 10.31
C ILE A 83 8.22 14.39 10.21
N CYS A 84 8.63 14.81 9.00
CA CYS A 84 9.47 15.99 8.82
C CYS A 84 8.80 17.26 9.37
N ASP A 85 7.50 17.46 9.10
CA ASP A 85 6.76 18.62 9.61
C ASP A 85 6.66 18.59 11.15
N LEU A 86 6.56 17.40 11.75
CA LEU A 86 6.54 17.22 13.20
C LEU A 86 7.92 17.45 13.81
N ASP A 87 8.99 16.94 13.20
CA ASP A 87 10.36 17.22 13.62
C ASP A 87 10.62 18.72 13.70
N TYR A 88 10.27 19.46 12.65
CA TYR A 88 10.41 20.93 12.62
C TYR A 88 9.69 21.61 13.79
N LYS A 89 8.48 21.17 14.14
CA LYS A 89 7.70 21.72 15.27
C LYS A 89 8.32 21.40 16.63
N HIS A 90 9.11 20.34 16.71
CA HIS A 90 9.78 19.89 17.93
C HIS A 90 11.26 20.28 17.98
N HIS A 91 11.73 21.15 17.07
CA HIS A 91 13.09 21.69 17.14
C HIS A 91 13.33 22.39 18.48
N GLY A 92 14.49 22.13 19.07
CA GLY A 92 14.89 22.67 20.38
C GLY A 92 14.22 22.01 21.60
N THR A 93 13.34 21.02 21.40
CA THR A 93 12.79 20.21 22.50
C THR A 93 13.75 19.08 22.89
N PRO A 94 13.64 18.52 24.12
CA PRO A 94 14.39 17.33 24.50
C PRO A 94 14.20 16.12 23.56
N GLU A 95 13.07 16.06 22.85
CA GLU A 95 12.73 15.00 21.90
C GLU A 95 13.33 15.20 20.51
N ALA A 96 13.95 16.36 20.20
CA ALA A 96 14.48 16.65 18.87
C ALA A 96 15.41 15.54 18.30
N PRO A 97 16.33 14.93 19.08
CA PRO A 97 17.16 13.83 18.56
C PRO A 97 16.35 12.60 18.15
N VAL A 98 15.24 12.30 18.84
CA VAL A 98 14.35 11.18 18.51
C VAL A 98 13.61 11.47 17.21
N TRP A 99 13.11 12.70 17.04
CA TRP A 99 12.47 13.12 15.80
C TRP A 99 13.42 13.03 14.59
N HIS A 100 14.69 13.40 14.74
CA HIS A 100 15.69 13.24 13.67
C HIS A 100 15.90 11.78 13.27
N VAL A 101 15.85 10.83 14.22
CA VAL A 101 15.91 9.39 13.93
C VAL A 101 14.70 8.95 13.11
N CYS A 102 13.50 9.37 13.50
CA CYS A 102 12.27 9.08 12.78
C CYS A 102 12.29 9.64 11.35
N VAL A 103 12.70 10.91 11.19
CA VAL A 103 12.86 11.55 9.87
C VAL A 103 13.82 10.74 9.01
N LYS A 104 15.02 10.44 9.52
CA LYS A 104 16.02 9.69 8.76
C LYS A 104 15.47 8.33 8.30
N ALA A 105 14.84 7.59 9.20
CA ALA A 105 14.30 6.26 8.89
C ALA A 105 13.23 6.31 7.78
N HIS A 106 12.22 7.18 7.92
CA HIS A 106 11.13 7.25 6.94
C HIS A 106 11.52 7.93 5.63
N VAL A 107 12.41 8.93 5.65
CA VAL A 107 12.90 9.58 4.43
C VAL A 107 13.75 8.61 3.60
N LEU A 108 14.66 7.87 4.24
CA LEU A 108 15.44 6.84 3.54
C LEU A 108 14.53 5.75 2.99
N ALA A 109 13.60 5.23 3.79
CA ALA A 109 12.64 4.23 3.33
C ALA A 109 11.81 4.71 2.13
N ALA A 110 11.34 5.97 2.15
CA ALA A 110 10.63 6.55 1.02
C ALA A 110 11.53 6.69 -0.22
N ALA A 111 12.77 7.16 -0.05
CA ALA A 111 13.73 7.30 -1.13
C ALA A 111 14.07 5.96 -1.78
N ASP A 112 14.33 4.93 -0.99
CA ASP A 112 14.69 3.59 -1.47
C ASP A 112 13.51 2.92 -2.20
N LEU A 113 12.27 3.10 -1.71
CA LEU A 113 11.08 2.63 -2.40
C LEU A 113 10.87 3.31 -3.78
N ILE A 114 11.19 4.60 -3.88
CA ILE A 114 11.02 5.37 -5.11
C ILE A 114 12.15 5.08 -6.11
N ALA A 115 13.40 5.16 -5.66
CA ALA A 115 14.58 5.11 -6.50
C ALA A 115 15.11 3.68 -6.72
N GLY A 116 14.75 2.73 -5.85
CA GLY A 116 15.16 1.34 -5.95
C GLY A 116 13.99 0.40 -6.27
N ALA A 117 13.04 0.25 -5.34
CA ALA A 117 12.01 -0.80 -5.45
C ALA A 117 11.15 -0.68 -6.71
N GLY A 118 10.73 0.54 -7.09
CA GLY A 118 9.97 0.77 -8.32
C GLY A 118 10.73 0.34 -9.58
N PRO A 119 11.94 0.87 -9.83
CA PRO A 119 12.79 0.43 -10.94
C PRO A 119 13.08 -1.07 -10.95
N SER A 120 13.47 -1.66 -9.82
CA SER A 120 13.76 -3.10 -9.70
C SER A 120 12.54 -3.95 -10.02
N PHE A 121 11.34 -3.53 -9.60
CA PHE A 121 10.08 -4.21 -9.94
C PHE A 121 9.84 -4.22 -11.45
N ASN A 122 10.09 -3.10 -12.13
CA ASN A 122 9.83 -2.97 -13.58
C ASN A 122 10.72 -3.88 -14.44
N VAL A 123 11.91 -4.22 -13.96
CA VAL A 123 12.83 -5.15 -14.65
C VAL A 123 12.72 -6.59 -14.14
N GLY A 124 11.81 -6.86 -13.21
CA GLY A 124 11.57 -8.20 -12.66
C GLY A 124 12.59 -8.65 -11.60
N ASP A 125 13.40 -7.75 -11.05
CA ASP A 125 14.32 -8.05 -9.96
C ASP A 125 13.58 -8.07 -8.60
N TYR A 126 12.68 -9.04 -8.44
CA TYR A 126 11.85 -9.13 -7.24
C TYR A 126 12.64 -9.43 -5.97
N ALA A 127 13.85 -10.00 -6.08
CA ALA A 127 14.71 -10.24 -4.93
C ALA A 127 15.19 -8.90 -4.33
N ASP A 128 15.62 -7.97 -5.18
CA ASP A 128 16.00 -6.63 -4.74
C ASP A 128 14.79 -5.83 -4.21
N VAL A 129 13.63 -5.92 -4.89
CA VAL A 129 12.40 -5.29 -4.38
C VAL A 129 12.07 -5.81 -2.98
N LEU A 130 12.15 -7.13 -2.73
CA LEU A 130 11.86 -7.72 -1.43
C LEU A 130 12.81 -7.25 -0.34
N LYS A 131 14.09 -7.07 -0.66
CA LYS A 131 15.07 -6.50 0.26
C LYS A 131 14.66 -5.07 0.63
N ILE A 132 14.42 -4.22 -0.36
CA ILE A 132 14.09 -2.80 -0.15
C ILE A 132 12.78 -2.64 0.63
N VAL A 133 11.71 -3.35 0.28
CA VAL A 133 10.44 -3.26 1.02
C VAL A 133 10.56 -3.79 2.45
N SER A 134 11.44 -4.79 2.69
CA SER A 134 11.70 -5.30 4.03
C SER A 134 12.48 -4.30 4.89
N GLU A 135 13.44 -3.58 4.29
CA GLU A 135 14.16 -2.50 4.96
C GLU A 135 13.23 -1.33 5.27
N ALA A 136 12.42 -0.90 4.29
CA ALA A 136 11.43 0.16 4.47
C ALA A 136 10.37 -0.17 5.53
N LYS A 137 9.95 -1.44 5.62
CA LYS A 137 9.05 -1.93 6.68
C LYS A 137 9.60 -1.64 8.09
N GLY A 138 10.92 -1.69 8.27
CA GLY A 138 11.61 -1.45 9.54
C GLY A 138 11.71 0.02 9.96
N ALA A 139 11.31 0.97 9.10
CA ALA A 139 11.34 2.39 9.45
C ALA A 139 10.41 2.72 10.64
N GLY A 140 9.23 2.09 10.68
CA GLY A 140 8.28 2.24 11.78
C GLY A 140 8.87 1.77 13.12
N ASP A 141 9.41 0.55 13.15
CA ASP A 141 10.08 0.00 14.34
C ASP A 141 11.26 0.87 14.80
N THR A 142 12.00 1.47 13.86
CA THR A 142 13.11 2.36 14.17
C THR A 142 12.64 3.62 14.92
N CYS A 143 11.56 4.25 14.46
CA CYS A 143 11.00 5.43 15.12
C CYS A 143 10.38 5.10 16.48
N GLU A 144 9.56 4.04 16.56
CA GLU A 144 8.96 3.55 17.81
C GLU A 144 10.02 3.27 18.88
N ASN A 145 11.08 2.56 18.51
CA ASN A 145 12.16 2.23 19.43
C ASN A 145 12.93 3.47 19.89
N ALA A 146 13.05 4.51 19.06
CA ALA A 146 13.69 5.75 19.44
C ALA A 146 12.90 6.51 20.53
N PHE A 147 11.57 6.57 20.41
CA PHE A 147 10.71 7.13 21.47
C PHE A 147 10.72 6.26 22.73
N LYS A 148 10.67 4.94 22.58
CA LYS A 148 10.74 4.00 23.70
C LYS A 148 12.05 4.12 24.48
N ALA A 149 13.17 4.38 23.81
CA ALA A 149 14.48 4.55 24.44
C ALA A 149 14.55 5.77 25.38
N ILE A 150 13.69 6.78 25.17
CA ILE A 150 13.54 7.93 26.08
C ILE A 150 12.32 7.79 27.01
N HIS A 151 11.78 6.57 27.14
CA HIS A 151 10.61 6.22 27.95
C HIS A 151 9.34 7.01 27.59
N LYS A 152 9.16 7.34 26.31
CA LYS A 152 7.95 8.00 25.80
C LYS A 152 7.22 7.13 24.79
N THR A 153 5.91 7.34 24.70
CA THR A 153 5.09 6.80 23.61
C THR A 153 5.33 7.61 22.35
N SER A 154 5.51 6.94 21.21
CA SER A 154 5.63 7.60 19.92
C SER A 154 4.32 8.34 19.59
N PRO A 155 4.37 9.64 19.28
CA PRO A 155 3.20 10.37 18.79
C PRO A 155 2.84 10.01 17.35
N VAL A 156 3.64 9.17 16.67
CA VAL A 156 3.47 8.80 15.26
C VAL A 156 3.21 7.32 15.03
N THR A 157 2.79 6.59 16.07
CA THR A 157 2.55 5.14 16.02
C THR A 157 1.65 4.67 14.90
N ASP A 158 0.59 5.40 14.58
CA ASP A 158 -0.28 5.02 13.47
C ASP A 158 0.41 5.16 12.10
N MET A 159 1.32 6.12 11.96
CA MET A 159 2.11 6.31 10.74
C MET A 159 3.18 5.23 10.63
N ASP A 160 3.87 4.93 11.73
CA ASP A 160 4.84 3.83 11.81
C ASP A 160 4.19 2.50 11.44
N ARG A 161 3.04 2.19 12.06
CA ARG A 161 2.26 0.99 11.77
C ARG A 161 1.80 0.92 10.32
N GLN A 162 1.30 2.01 9.74
CA GLN A 162 0.88 2.04 8.33
C GLN A 162 2.04 1.74 7.37
N THR A 163 3.22 2.30 7.61
CA THR A 163 4.42 2.01 6.83
C THR A 163 4.76 0.51 6.92
N THR A 164 4.82 -0.04 8.14
CA THR A 164 5.11 -1.46 8.37
C THR A 164 4.09 -2.39 7.72
N GLU A 165 2.80 -2.10 7.87
CA GLU A 165 1.70 -2.90 7.32
C GLU A 165 1.68 -2.88 5.78
N HIS A 166 1.81 -1.71 5.17
CA HIS A 166 1.74 -1.59 3.70
C HIS A 166 3.00 -2.15 3.03
N CYS A 167 4.20 -1.92 3.57
CA CYS A 167 5.42 -2.56 3.09
C CYS A 167 5.37 -4.08 3.27
N GLY A 168 4.83 -4.56 4.39
CA GLY A 168 4.62 -6.00 4.64
C GLY A 168 3.70 -6.64 3.59
N LEU A 169 2.56 -5.99 3.31
CA LEU A 169 1.63 -6.43 2.27
C LEU A 169 2.28 -6.47 0.88
N ALA A 170 3.02 -5.42 0.51
CA ALA A 170 3.74 -5.39 -0.75
C ALA A 170 4.71 -6.57 -0.84
N GLY A 171 5.51 -6.82 0.20
CA GLY A 171 6.42 -7.95 0.26
C GLY A 171 5.74 -9.31 0.11
N ASP A 172 4.60 -9.51 0.76
CA ASP A 172 3.83 -10.75 0.64
C ASP A 172 3.35 -11.01 -0.79
N LEU A 173 2.85 -9.98 -1.48
CA LEU A 173 2.37 -10.12 -2.86
C LEU A 173 3.51 -10.25 -3.87
N ILE A 174 4.64 -9.57 -3.66
CA ILE A 174 5.84 -9.70 -4.50
C ILE A 174 6.42 -11.11 -4.40
N ARG A 175 6.41 -11.74 -3.21
CA ARG A 175 6.87 -13.14 -3.05
C ARG A 175 6.11 -14.13 -3.94
N LEU A 176 4.84 -13.86 -4.26
CA LEU A 176 4.06 -14.70 -5.17
C LEU A 176 4.62 -14.74 -6.59
N LEU A 177 5.39 -13.71 -6.98
CA LEU A 177 6.01 -13.61 -8.30
C LEU A 177 7.30 -14.43 -8.40
N LEU A 178 7.92 -14.79 -7.28
CA LEU A 178 9.11 -15.64 -7.22
C LEU A 178 8.79 -17.14 -7.22
N THR A 179 7.58 -17.51 -6.81
CA THR A 179 7.16 -18.91 -6.66
C THR A 179 6.50 -19.49 -7.91
N LYS A 180 6.73 -18.89 -9.08
CA LYS A 180 6.19 -19.33 -10.37
C LYS A 180 7.17 -20.22 -11.12
#